data_AF-A0A7W1L405-F1
#
_entry.id   AF-A0A7W1L405-F1
#
_cell.length_a   1.000
_cell.length_b   1.000
_cell.length_c   1.000
_cell.angle_alpha   90.00
_cell.angle_beta   90.00
_cell.angle_gamma   90.00
#
_symmetry.space_group_name_H-M   'P 1'
#
loop_
_entity.id
_entity.type
_entity.pdbx_description
1 polymer ?
#
loop_
_entity_poly.entity_id
_entity_poly.type
_entity_poly.pdbx_seq_one_letter_code
_entity_poly.pdbx_strand_id
1 'polypeptide(L)'
;INQALYAKTGFDPVKDFVPVARFTVIPAMLVVHPSVPAANVKELVAYIKANPGKVSFASAGNGTTSHLAGTLFKNLTGTDIEHIPYKGGAAAMTGMLAGDVQMMIELMVNVYPNAKAGKLKGLAVTTKQRVSTAPELPTLDEAGIPGFDIAASDGVYAPAGTPKPIIDKLNAAFRQALQDPQVRDNLIARGAFPVPGSPDDLAQHVAREYPMWIKLVKDSGAKVD
;
A
#
# COMPACT_ATOMS: atom_id res chain seq x y z
N ILE A 1 -4.51 2.49 10.92
CA ILE A 1 -5.32 1.31 10.53
C ILE A 1 -5.83 0.54 11.76
N ASN A 2 -4.98 -0.11 12.57
CA ASN A 2 -5.42 -0.97 13.70
C ASN A 2 -6.43 -0.34 14.65
N GLN A 3 -6.25 0.93 15.03
CA GLN A 3 -7.19 1.64 15.93
C GLN A 3 -8.62 1.76 15.37
N ALA A 4 -8.79 1.75 14.04
CA ALA A 4 -10.10 1.77 13.40
C ALA A 4 -10.68 0.38 13.17
N LEU A 5 -9.83 -0.66 13.21
CA LEU A 5 -10.19 -2.03 12.88
C LEU A 5 -10.57 -2.87 14.11
N TYR A 6 -9.84 -2.71 15.22
CA TYR A 6 -10.08 -3.46 16.45
C TYR A 6 -10.96 -2.65 17.41
N ALA A 7 -11.95 -3.30 18.05
CA ALA A 7 -12.75 -2.64 19.08
C ALA A 7 -11.92 -2.16 20.29
N LYS A 8 -10.81 -2.84 20.61
CA LYS A 8 -9.87 -2.45 21.68
C LYS A 8 -8.43 -2.77 21.27
N THR A 9 -7.59 -1.75 21.17
CA THR A 9 -6.15 -1.89 20.89
C THR A 9 -5.28 -1.99 22.15
N GLY A 10 -5.79 -1.54 23.30
CA GLY A 10 -5.05 -1.54 24.59
C GLY A 10 -4.03 -0.40 24.73
N PHE A 11 -3.90 0.47 23.74
CA PHE A 11 -3.07 1.67 23.72
C PHE A 11 -3.61 2.69 22.71
N ASP A 12 -3.26 3.96 22.88
CA ASP A 12 -3.52 5.04 21.94
C ASP A 12 -2.26 5.28 21.07
N PRO A 13 -2.28 4.94 19.76
CA PRO A 13 -1.10 5.04 18.90
C PRO A 13 -0.60 6.47 18.69
N VAL A 14 -1.42 7.49 19.02
CA VAL A 14 -1.07 8.90 18.86
C VAL A 14 -0.55 9.48 20.17
N LYS A 15 -1.12 9.08 21.32
CA LYS A 15 -0.74 9.63 22.63
C LYS A 15 0.39 8.88 23.31
N ASP A 16 0.45 7.57 23.13
CA ASP A 16 1.37 6.71 23.89
C ASP A 16 2.76 6.59 23.24
N PHE A 17 2.93 7.17 22.05
CA PHE A 17 4.15 7.07 21.25
C PHE A 17 4.56 8.41 20.65
N VAL A 18 5.88 8.61 20.53
CA VAL A 18 6.48 9.74 19.80
C VAL A 18 7.25 9.21 18.58
N PRO A 19 7.16 9.89 17.42
CA PRO A 19 7.86 9.47 16.21
C PRO A 19 9.37 9.63 16.36
N VAL A 20 10.14 8.73 15.76
CA VAL A 20 11.61 8.77 15.72
C VAL A 20 12.11 8.92 14.29
N ALA A 21 11.70 8.03 13.40
CA ALA A 21 12.14 8.05 12.01
C ALA A 21 11.18 7.27 11.11
N ARG A 22 10.80 7.87 9.99
CA ARG A 22 10.28 7.13 8.83
C ARG A 22 11.47 6.59 8.06
N PHE A 23 11.43 5.34 7.59
CA PHE A 23 12.60 4.77 6.93
C PHE A 23 12.35 4.15 5.57
N THR A 24 11.13 3.68 5.28
CA THR A 24 10.78 3.18 3.95
C THR A 24 9.42 3.69 3.48
N VAL A 25 9.27 3.78 2.16
CA VAL A 25 7.98 3.71 1.47
C VAL A 25 7.99 2.50 0.56
N ILE A 26 6.93 1.69 0.61
CA ILE A 26 6.78 0.46 -0.14
C ILE A 26 5.57 0.65 -1.06
N PRO A 27 5.79 0.97 -2.35
CA PRO A 27 4.70 1.20 -3.30
C PRO A 27 3.89 -0.07 -3.52
N ALA A 28 2.60 0.10 -3.78
CA ALA A 28 1.75 -0.96 -4.32
C ALA A 28 1.53 -0.78 -5.82
N MET A 29 1.16 -1.87 -6.49
CA MET A 29 0.85 -1.91 -7.90
C MET A 29 -0.51 -2.55 -8.13
N LEU A 30 -1.27 -1.97 -9.06
CA LEU A 30 -2.46 -2.57 -9.62
C LEU A 30 -2.06 -3.60 -10.67
N VAL A 31 -2.42 -4.86 -10.42
CA VAL A 31 -2.22 -5.97 -11.36
C VAL A 31 -3.54 -6.64 -11.70
N VAL A 32 -3.63 -7.19 -12.91
CA VAL A 32 -4.77 -7.99 -13.36
C VAL A 32 -4.33 -9.33 -13.95
N HIS A 33 -5.21 -10.32 -13.88
CA HIS A 33 -4.96 -11.63 -14.47
C HIS A 33 -5.01 -11.54 -16.00
N PRO A 34 -4.23 -12.33 -16.76
CA PRO A 34 -4.22 -12.29 -18.22
C PRO A 34 -5.59 -12.44 -18.90
N SER A 35 -6.53 -13.15 -18.26
CA SER A 35 -7.90 -13.33 -18.78
C SER A 35 -8.75 -12.06 -18.81
N VAL A 36 -8.37 -11.00 -18.06
CA VAL A 36 -9.08 -9.72 -18.10
C VAL A 36 -8.66 -8.98 -19.37
N PRO A 37 -9.56 -8.65 -20.32
CA PRO A 37 -9.21 -8.00 -21.58
C PRO A 37 -8.99 -6.48 -21.41
N ALA A 38 -8.06 -6.12 -20.53
CA ALA A 38 -7.59 -4.76 -20.31
C ALA A 38 -6.07 -4.71 -20.31
N ALA A 39 -5.50 -3.72 -20.99
CA ALA A 39 -4.06 -3.45 -21.04
C ALA A 39 -3.66 -2.20 -20.25
N ASN A 40 -4.63 -1.39 -19.82
CA ASN A 40 -4.41 -0.19 -19.02
C ASN A 40 -5.59 0.04 -18.05
N VAL A 41 -5.42 1.00 -17.13
CA VAL A 41 -6.41 1.32 -16.09
C VAL A 41 -7.75 1.76 -16.67
N LYS A 42 -7.74 2.56 -17.75
CA LYS A 42 -8.97 3.05 -18.39
C LYS A 42 -9.78 1.89 -18.97
N GLU A 43 -9.13 0.97 -19.67
CA GLU A 43 -9.75 -0.24 -20.18
C GLU A 43 -10.25 -1.15 -19.06
N LEU A 44 -9.50 -1.28 -17.95
CA LEU A 44 -9.94 -2.06 -16.80
C LEU A 44 -11.24 -1.50 -16.22
N VAL A 45 -11.29 -0.18 -15.97
CA VAL A 45 -12.50 0.47 -15.43
C VAL A 45 -13.69 0.31 -16.38
N ALA A 46 -13.47 0.49 -17.68
CA ALA A 46 -14.52 0.27 -18.69
C ALA A 46 -15.00 -1.19 -18.71
N TYR A 47 -14.07 -2.15 -18.66
CA TYR A 47 -14.37 -3.58 -18.64
C TYR A 47 -15.19 -3.96 -17.41
N ILE A 48 -14.78 -3.52 -16.21
CA ILE A 48 -15.51 -3.79 -14.97
C ILE A 48 -16.95 -3.27 -15.05
N LYS A 49 -17.13 -2.03 -15.53
CA LYS A 49 -18.47 -1.41 -15.67
C LYS A 49 -19.36 -2.14 -16.67
N ALA A 50 -18.79 -2.63 -17.77
CA ALA A 50 -19.53 -3.38 -18.78
C ALA A 50 -19.83 -4.83 -18.36
N ASN A 51 -19.10 -5.37 -17.38
CA ASN A 51 -19.14 -6.78 -17.00
C ASN A 51 -19.29 -6.95 -15.48
N PRO A 52 -20.44 -6.55 -14.89
CA PRO A 52 -20.67 -6.66 -13.45
C PRO A 52 -20.50 -8.10 -12.97
N GLY A 53 -19.82 -8.29 -11.84
CA GLY A 53 -19.54 -9.61 -11.24
C GLY A 53 -18.46 -10.44 -11.94
N LYS A 54 -17.81 -9.94 -13.00
CA LYS A 54 -16.71 -10.67 -13.68
C LYS A 54 -15.32 -10.39 -13.13
N VAL A 55 -15.19 -9.36 -12.28
CA VAL A 55 -13.92 -8.98 -11.66
C VAL A 55 -14.13 -8.90 -10.16
N SER A 56 -13.43 -9.77 -9.45
CA SER A 56 -13.20 -9.64 -8.02
C SER A 56 -11.75 -9.20 -7.77
N PHE A 57 -11.49 -8.64 -6.59
CA PHE A 57 -10.14 -8.30 -6.16
C PHE A 57 -9.71 -9.04 -4.91
N ALA A 58 -8.47 -9.52 -4.91
CA ALA A 58 -7.88 -10.16 -3.75
C ALA A 58 -7.17 -9.17 -2.82
N SER A 59 -6.98 -9.63 -1.58
CA SER A 59 -6.12 -8.98 -0.60
C SER A 59 -5.45 -10.01 0.29
N ALA A 60 -4.43 -9.57 1.02
CA ALA A 60 -3.80 -10.35 2.08
C ALA A 60 -4.70 -10.58 3.32
N GLY A 61 -5.92 -10.04 3.35
CA GLY A 61 -6.88 -10.24 4.42
C GLY A 61 -7.70 -8.98 4.73
N ASN A 62 -8.69 -9.10 5.61
CA ASN A 62 -9.53 -7.97 6.01
C ASN A 62 -8.70 -6.90 6.72
N GLY A 63 -8.82 -5.66 6.24
CA GLY A 63 -8.21 -4.48 6.85
C GLY A 63 -6.72 -4.29 6.53
N THR A 64 -6.14 -5.16 5.69
CA THR A 64 -4.78 -4.93 5.18
C THR A 64 -4.74 -3.75 4.21
N THR A 65 -3.55 -3.22 3.95
CA THR A 65 -3.32 -2.20 2.93
C THR A 65 -3.90 -2.61 1.57
N SER A 66 -3.78 -3.88 1.17
CA SER A 66 -4.36 -4.37 -0.09
C SER A 66 -5.89 -4.39 -0.11
N HIS A 67 -6.54 -4.73 1.01
CA HIS A 67 -8.01 -4.62 1.11
C HIS A 67 -8.47 -3.17 0.96
N LEU A 68 -7.83 -2.27 1.72
CA LEU A 68 -8.19 -0.85 1.73
C LEU A 68 -7.87 -0.16 0.39
N ALA A 69 -6.81 -0.58 -0.29
CA ALA A 69 -6.48 -0.08 -1.63
C ALA A 69 -7.51 -0.50 -2.68
N GLY A 70 -7.95 -1.76 -2.67
CA GLY A 70 -9.03 -2.21 -3.55
C GLY A 70 -10.35 -1.50 -3.25
N THR A 71 -10.65 -1.24 -1.97
CA THR A 71 -11.81 -0.43 -1.56
C THR A 71 -11.71 1.01 -2.09
N LEU A 72 -10.55 1.65 -1.96
CA LEU A 72 -10.35 3.00 -2.49
C LEU A 72 -10.54 3.02 -4.02
N PHE A 73 -9.99 2.04 -4.73
CA PHE A 73 -10.15 1.91 -6.17
C PHE A 73 -11.63 1.79 -6.57
N LYS A 74 -12.36 0.91 -5.88
CA LYS A 74 -13.81 0.73 -6.07
C LYS A 74 -14.54 2.07 -5.92
N ASN A 75 -14.26 2.79 -4.84
CA ASN A 75 -14.90 4.07 -4.51
C ASN A 75 -14.58 5.18 -5.53
N LEU A 76 -13.31 5.36 -5.89
CA LEU A 76 -12.89 6.43 -6.81
C LEU A 76 -13.32 6.18 -8.25
N THR A 77 -13.45 4.91 -8.66
CA THR A 77 -13.84 4.57 -10.04
C THR A 77 -15.34 4.40 -10.21
N GLY A 78 -16.09 4.32 -9.11
CA GLY A 78 -17.50 3.96 -9.10
C GLY A 78 -17.73 2.59 -9.73
N THR A 79 -16.79 1.66 -9.54
CA THR A 79 -16.94 0.28 -9.99
C THR A 79 -17.57 -0.59 -8.91
N ASP A 80 -18.15 -1.72 -9.30
CA ASP A 80 -18.61 -2.73 -8.36
C ASP A 80 -17.81 -4.01 -8.54
N ILE A 81 -16.78 -4.14 -7.70
CA ILE A 81 -15.92 -5.33 -7.60
C ILE A 81 -16.06 -5.94 -6.21
N GLU A 82 -16.11 -7.26 -6.16
CA GLU A 82 -16.19 -8.03 -4.92
C GLU A 82 -14.80 -8.20 -4.31
N HIS A 83 -14.71 -8.07 -2.99
CA HIS A 83 -13.49 -8.32 -2.23
C HIS A 83 -13.40 -9.78 -1.81
N ILE A 84 -12.29 -10.45 -2.16
CA ILE A 84 -12.00 -11.82 -1.74
C ILE A 84 -10.77 -11.79 -0.80
N PRO A 85 -10.97 -11.92 0.53
CA PRO A 85 -9.87 -11.94 1.48
C PRO A 85 -9.16 -13.31 1.51
N TYR A 86 -7.84 -13.30 1.38
CA TYR A 86 -7.01 -14.50 1.58
C TYR A 86 -6.30 -14.44 2.94
N LYS A 87 -5.75 -15.57 3.38
CA LYS A 87 -4.91 -15.67 4.58
C LYS A 87 -3.47 -15.26 4.29
N GLY A 88 -3.26 -13.99 3.91
CA GLY A 88 -1.95 -13.42 3.58
C GLY A 88 -1.67 -13.29 2.08
N GLY A 89 -0.67 -12.47 1.76
CA GLY A 89 -0.35 -12.10 0.37
C GLY A 89 0.12 -13.26 -0.51
N ALA A 90 0.77 -14.28 0.06
CA ALA A 90 1.18 -15.47 -0.69
C ALA A 90 -0.02 -16.27 -1.20
N ALA A 91 -1.02 -16.50 -0.34
CA ALA A 91 -2.25 -17.20 -0.72
C ALA A 91 -3.06 -16.39 -1.75
N ALA A 92 -3.13 -15.05 -1.59
CA ALA A 92 -3.74 -14.15 -2.56
C ALA A 92 -3.06 -14.25 -3.93
N MET A 93 -1.72 -14.27 -3.96
CA MET A 93 -0.95 -14.42 -5.19
C MET A 93 -1.22 -15.75 -5.88
N THR A 94 -1.31 -16.86 -5.13
CA THR A 94 -1.66 -18.17 -5.70
C THR A 94 -3.02 -18.14 -6.37
N GLY A 95 -4.06 -17.60 -5.71
CA GLY A 95 -5.40 -17.47 -6.30
C GLY A 95 -5.40 -16.56 -7.53
N MET A 96 -4.65 -15.45 -7.48
CA MET A 96 -4.49 -14.53 -8.60
C MET A 96 -3.85 -15.20 -9.82
N LEU A 97 -2.80 -16.00 -9.62
CA LEU A 97 -2.12 -16.75 -10.69
C LEU A 97 -2.96 -17.91 -11.23
N ALA A 98 -3.83 -18.49 -10.41
CA ALA A 98 -4.79 -19.50 -10.84
C ALA A 98 -5.99 -18.92 -11.60
N GLY A 99 -6.22 -17.61 -11.47
CA GLY A 99 -7.34 -16.90 -12.09
C GLY A 99 -8.64 -16.92 -11.26
N ASP A 100 -8.59 -17.39 -10.01
CA ASP A 100 -9.74 -17.38 -9.07
C ASP A 100 -10.22 -15.94 -8.80
N VAL A 101 -9.29 -15.00 -8.84
CA VAL A 101 -9.49 -13.55 -8.70
C VAL A 101 -8.81 -12.83 -9.85
N GLN A 102 -9.37 -11.70 -10.27
CA GLN A 102 -9.00 -11.07 -11.54
C GLN A 102 -8.18 -9.79 -11.37
N MET A 103 -8.20 -9.21 -10.17
CA MET A 103 -7.53 -7.97 -9.85
C MET A 103 -6.83 -8.08 -8.49
N MET A 104 -5.73 -7.36 -8.31
CA MET A 104 -5.14 -7.14 -7.01
C MET A 104 -4.42 -5.80 -6.97
N ILE A 105 -4.52 -5.08 -5.85
CA ILE A 105 -3.63 -3.96 -5.54
C ILE A 105 -2.80 -4.38 -4.33
N GLU A 106 -1.51 -4.60 -4.54
CA GLU A 106 -0.64 -5.19 -3.51
C GLU A 106 0.78 -4.63 -3.63
N LEU A 107 1.55 -4.73 -2.55
CA LEU A 107 2.93 -4.26 -2.48
C LEU A 107 3.75 -4.81 -3.65
N MET A 108 4.49 -3.93 -4.32
CA MET A 108 5.24 -4.26 -5.54
C MET A 108 6.20 -5.43 -5.35
N VAL A 109 6.80 -5.57 -4.16
CA VAL A 109 7.69 -6.71 -3.83
C VAL A 109 7.03 -8.07 -4.06
N ASN A 110 5.71 -8.16 -3.88
CA ASN A 110 4.96 -9.40 -4.05
C ASN A 110 4.52 -9.63 -5.49
N VAL A 111 4.08 -8.57 -6.18
CA VAL A 111 3.42 -8.68 -7.50
C VAL A 111 4.34 -8.43 -8.69
N TYR A 112 5.33 -7.56 -8.53
CA TYR A 112 6.13 -7.07 -9.64
C TYR A 112 6.95 -8.18 -10.34
N PRO A 113 7.54 -9.17 -9.64
CA PRO A 113 8.23 -10.28 -10.31
C PRO A 113 7.31 -11.06 -11.27
N ASN A 114 6.06 -11.30 -10.88
CA ASN A 114 5.08 -12.00 -11.71
C ASN A 114 4.59 -11.12 -12.87
N ALA A 115 4.41 -9.82 -12.65
CA ALA A 115 4.07 -8.87 -13.70
C ALA A 115 5.19 -8.74 -14.75
N LYS A 116 6.44 -8.60 -14.30
CA LYS A 116 7.63 -8.52 -15.15
C LYS A 116 7.86 -9.80 -15.96
N ALA A 117 7.51 -10.96 -15.38
CA ALA A 117 7.55 -12.25 -16.06
C ALA A 117 6.35 -12.50 -17.02
N GLY A 118 5.42 -11.55 -17.15
CA GLY A 118 4.25 -11.66 -18.03
C GLY A 118 3.15 -12.61 -17.51
N LYS A 119 3.27 -13.12 -16.28
CA LYS A 119 2.26 -13.99 -15.66
C LYS A 119 1.03 -13.20 -15.19
N LEU A 120 1.24 -11.93 -14.86
CA LEU A 120 0.20 -10.96 -14.55
C LEU A 120 0.43 -9.71 -15.40
N LYS A 121 -0.60 -8.89 -15.59
CA LYS A 121 -0.47 -7.58 -16.23
C LYS A 121 -0.40 -6.49 -15.16
N GLY A 122 0.74 -5.83 -15.03
CA GLY A 122 0.87 -4.61 -14.23
C GLY A 122 0.32 -3.41 -14.98
N LEU A 123 -0.61 -2.66 -14.38
CA LEU A 123 -1.30 -1.56 -15.05
C LEU A 123 -0.87 -0.18 -14.57
N ALA A 124 -0.63 -0.03 -13.26
CA ALA A 124 -0.22 1.24 -12.66
C ALA A 124 0.35 1.03 -11.25
N VAL A 125 1.17 1.98 -10.81
CA VAL A 125 1.57 2.11 -9.40
C VAL A 125 0.62 3.03 -8.64
N THR A 126 0.56 2.85 -7.32
CA THR A 126 -0.39 3.51 -6.40
C THR A 126 0.18 4.76 -5.72
N THR A 127 1.46 5.04 -5.94
CA THR A 127 2.15 6.23 -5.43
C THR A 127 1.91 7.43 -6.33
N LYS A 128 1.99 8.65 -5.77
CA LYS A 128 1.92 9.91 -6.54
C LYS A 128 2.96 10.07 -7.64
N GLN A 129 4.10 9.40 -7.49
CA GLN A 129 5.19 9.42 -8.46
C GLN A 129 5.43 8.01 -8.98
N ARG A 130 5.91 7.92 -10.22
CA ARG A 130 6.36 6.65 -10.79
C ARG A 130 7.50 6.07 -9.97
N VAL A 131 7.58 4.75 -9.99
CA VAL A 131 8.60 4.01 -9.25
C VAL A 131 9.77 3.72 -10.19
N SER A 132 11.00 4.03 -9.76
CA SER A 132 12.20 3.89 -10.60
C SER A 132 12.49 2.46 -11.05
N THR A 133 12.00 1.45 -10.31
CA THR A 133 12.14 0.04 -10.67
C THR A 133 11.13 -0.44 -11.71
N ALA A 134 10.10 0.35 -12.02
CA ALA A 134 9.08 0.09 -13.04
C ALA A 134 8.66 1.41 -13.74
N PRO A 135 9.61 2.12 -14.40
CA PRO A 135 9.37 3.47 -14.95
C PRO A 135 8.36 3.50 -16.10
N GLU A 136 8.14 2.36 -16.75
CA GLU A 136 7.15 2.16 -17.80
C GLU A 136 5.70 2.24 -17.29
N LEU A 137 5.48 1.95 -16.01
CA LEU A 137 4.15 1.98 -15.41
C LEU A 137 3.76 3.40 -15.01
N PRO A 138 2.57 3.88 -15.41
CA PRO A 138 2.05 5.14 -14.92
C PRO A 138 1.65 5.03 -13.45
N THR A 139 1.44 6.18 -12.80
CA THR A 139 0.68 6.20 -11.54
C THR A 139 -0.81 6.07 -11.81
N LEU A 140 -1.61 5.71 -10.80
CA LEU A 140 -3.07 5.72 -10.92
C LEU A 140 -3.62 7.14 -11.17
N ASP A 141 -2.99 8.16 -10.59
CA ASP A 141 -3.29 9.57 -10.87
C ASP A 141 -3.08 9.90 -12.36
N GLU A 142 -1.92 9.56 -12.92
CA GLU A 142 -1.62 9.74 -14.36
C GLU A 142 -2.57 8.92 -15.26
N ALA A 143 -3.06 7.79 -14.76
CA ALA A 143 -3.99 6.90 -15.45
C ALA A 143 -5.47 7.32 -15.32
N GLY A 144 -5.76 8.47 -14.69
CA GLY A 144 -7.09 9.07 -14.63
C GLY A 144 -7.90 8.73 -13.38
N ILE A 145 -7.27 8.23 -12.32
CA ILE A 145 -7.89 8.02 -11.01
C ILE A 145 -7.20 8.96 -10.00
N PRO A 146 -7.59 10.24 -9.95
CA PRO A 146 -6.93 11.22 -9.10
C PRO A 146 -7.15 10.95 -7.62
N GLY A 147 -6.14 11.24 -6.80
CA GLY A 147 -6.20 11.11 -5.35
C GLY A 147 -5.81 9.73 -4.85
N PHE A 148 -5.15 8.92 -5.69
CA PHE A 148 -4.61 7.63 -5.28
C PHE A 148 -3.17 7.80 -4.79
N ASP A 149 -2.99 7.76 -3.47
CA ASP A 149 -1.68 7.85 -2.81
C ASP A 149 -1.62 6.84 -1.67
N ILE A 150 -1.63 5.56 -2.03
CA ILE A 150 -1.52 4.46 -1.06
C ILE A 150 -0.16 3.82 -1.23
N ALA A 151 0.63 3.84 -0.17
CA ALA A 151 1.82 3.02 -0.04
C ALA A 151 1.89 2.47 1.38
N ALA A 152 2.55 1.34 1.58
CA ALA A 152 2.96 0.98 2.93
C ALA A 152 4.18 1.84 3.32
N SER A 153 4.34 2.08 4.61
CA SER A 153 5.48 2.82 5.13
C SER A 153 5.88 2.26 6.48
N ASP A 154 7.19 2.12 6.68
CA ASP A 154 7.72 1.71 7.97
C ASP A 154 8.22 2.93 8.75
N GLY A 155 7.89 2.93 10.04
CA GLY A 155 8.26 3.99 10.97
C GLY A 155 8.70 3.42 12.32
N VAL A 156 9.64 4.12 12.94
CA VAL A 156 10.12 3.84 14.29
C VAL A 156 9.53 4.87 15.25
N TYR A 157 9.05 4.38 16.39
CA TYR A 157 8.44 5.17 17.44
C TYR A 157 9.07 4.80 18.79
N ALA A 158 9.07 5.74 19.73
CA ALA A 158 9.49 5.52 21.11
C ALA A 158 8.30 5.78 22.06
N PRO A 159 8.30 5.29 23.30
CA PRO A 159 7.27 5.61 24.27
C PRO A 159 7.14 7.11 24.51
N ALA A 160 5.92 7.59 24.75
CA ALA A 160 5.67 8.96 25.15
C ALA A 160 6.52 9.36 26.36
N GLY A 161 7.05 10.60 26.35
CA GLY A 161 7.95 11.10 27.39
C GLY A 161 9.43 10.75 27.19
N THR A 162 9.79 10.00 26.15
CA THR A 162 11.20 9.77 25.79
C THR A 162 11.91 11.13 25.58
N PRO A 163 13.04 11.42 26.26
CA PRO A 163 13.73 12.69 26.15
C PRO A 163 14.18 13.01 24.72
N LYS A 164 13.98 14.28 24.30
CA LYS A 164 14.37 14.77 22.97
C LYS A 164 15.82 14.42 22.56
N PRO A 165 16.84 14.54 23.43
CA PRO A 165 18.20 14.15 23.06
C PRO A 165 18.35 12.67 22.65
N ILE A 166 17.52 11.77 23.19
CA ILE A 166 17.51 10.35 22.81
C ILE A 166 16.86 10.18 21.43
N ILE A 167 15.72 10.85 21.20
CA ILE A 167 15.03 10.84 19.90
C ILE A 167 15.96 11.37 18.80
N ASP A 168 16.63 12.48 19.04
CA ASP A 168 17.55 13.11 18.08
C ASP A 168 18.73 12.18 17.77
N LYS A 169 19.30 11.52 18.79
CA LYS A 169 20.38 10.55 18.61
C LYS A 169 19.94 9.34 17.77
N LEU A 170 18.75 8.80 18.04
CA LEU A 170 18.20 7.69 17.26
C LEU A 170 17.90 8.11 15.82
N ASN A 171 17.26 9.26 15.62
CA ASN A 171 16.97 9.79 14.28
C ASN A 171 18.26 9.99 13.47
N ALA A 172 19.31 10.55 14.08
CA ALA A 172 20.59 10.72 13.42
C ALA A 172 21.19 9.38 12.94
N ALA A 173 21.11 8.33 13.77
CA ALA A 173 21.57 7.00 13.39
C ALA A 173 20.74 6.40 12.23
N PHE A 174 19.41 6.52 12.25
CA PHE A 174 18.56 6.07 11.14
C PHE A 174 18.85 6.83 9.84
N ARG A 175 19.02 8.16 9.92
CA ARG A 175 19.36 8.96 8.75
C ARG A 175 20.70 8.57 8.15
N GLN A 176 21.71 8.33 8.99
CA GLN A 176 23.01 7.85 8.54
C GLN A 176 22.91 6.48 7.86
N ALA A 177 22.20 5.53 8.48
CA ALA A 177 22.00 4.20 7.91
C ALA A 177 21.26 4.23 6.56
N LEU A 178 20.24 5.09 6.42
CA LEU A 178 19.50 5.25 5.16
C LEU A 178 20.28 5.97 4.06
N GLN A 179 21.40 6.61 4.40
CA GLN A 179 22.31 7.21 3.42
C GLN A 179 23.40 6.24 2.97
N ASP A 180 23.63 5.15 3.71
CA ASP A 180 24.57 4.11 3.34
C ASP A 180 24.15 3.43 2.03
N PRO A 181 25.01 3.38 0.99
CA PRO A 181 24.66 2.78 -0.29
C PRO A 181 24.22 1.32 -0.19
N GLN A 182 24.87 0.51 0.65
CA GLN A 182 24.53 -0.90 0.81
C GLN A 182 23.13 -1.06 1.41
N VAL A 183 22.78 -0.24 2.41
CA VAL A 183 21.42 -0.24 2.98
C VAL A 183 20.40 0.19 1.94
N ARG A 184 20.67 1.29 1.21
CA ARG A 184 19.78 1.81 0.17
C ARG A 184 19.53 0.78 -0.93
N ASP A 185 20.58 0.18 -1.46
CA ASP A 185 20.50 -0.77 -2.55
C ASP A 185 19.76 -2.05 -2.12
N ASN A 186 20.00 -2.52 -0.89
CA ASN A 186 19.27 -3.66 -0.34
C ASN A 186 17.77 -3.38 -0.14
N LEU A 187 17.41 -2.18 0.31
CA LEU A 187 16.01 -1.78 0.42
C LEU A 187 15.35 -1.71 -0.97
N ILE A 188 16.01 -1.05 -1.93
CA ILE A 188 15.49 -0.89 -3.30
C ILE A 188 15.35 -2.25 -3.99
N ALA A 189 16.32 -3.15 -3.81
CA ALA A 189 16.26 -4.52 -4.34
C ALA A 189 15.07 -5.32 -3.77
N ARG A 190 14.60 -4.97 -2.56
CA ARG A 190 13.42 -5.54 -1.91
C ARG A 190 12.14 -4.73 -2.17
N GLY A 191 12.18 -3.74 -3.06
CA GLY A 191 11.02 -2.91 -3.42
C GLY A 191 10.63 -1.87 -2.36
N ALA A 192 11.53 -1.56 -1.43
CA ALA A 192 11.36 -0.51 -0.42
C ALA A 192 12.26 0.68 -0.75
N PHE A 193 11.72 1.89 -0.70
CA PHE A 193 12.46 3.10 -1.04
C PHE A 193 12.80 3.88 0.22
N PRO A 194 14.08 4.21 0.46
CA PRO A 194 14.51 4.91 1.65
C PRO A 194 13.93 6.34 1.67
N VAL A 195 13.39 6.75 2.83
CA VAL A 195 12.79 8.08 3.04
C VAL A 195 13.41 8.77 4.26
N PRO A 196 14.71 9.12 4.23
CA PRO A 196 15.35 9.76 5.37
C PRO A 196 14.69 11.11 5.67
N GLY A 197 14.30 11.31 6.93
CA GLY A 197 13.61 12.51 7.38
C GLY A 197 13.78 12.74 8.87
N SER A 198 13.24 13.86 9.34
CA SER A 198 13.14 14.21 10.76
C SER A 198 12.02 13.44 11.47
N PRO A 199 11.99 13.43 12.81
CA PRO A 199 10.83 12.95 13.57
C PRO A 199 9.53 13.69 13.19
N ASP A 200 9.62 14.99 12.91
CA ASP A 200 8.48 15.83 12.53
C ASP A 200 7.93 15.45 11.14
N ASP A 201 8.78 15.04 10.21
CA ASP A 201 8.33 14.53 8.90
C ASP A 201 7.46 13.28 9.05
N LEU A 202 7.83 12.37 9.96
CA LEU A 202 7.00 11.21 10.30
C LEU A 202 5.70 11.64 10.99
N ALA A 203 5.76 12.57 11.94
CA ALA A 203 4.57 13.11 12.61
C ALA A 203 3.55 13.68 11.60
N GLN A 204 4.02 14.50 10.66
CA GLN A 204 3.20 15.09 9.60
C GLN A 204 2.65 14.04 8.63
N HIS A 205 3.46 13.04 8.28
CA HIS A 205 3.00 11.93 7.45
C HIS A 205 1.84 11.17 8.12
N VAL A 206 1.98 10.80 9.40
CA VAL A 206 0.91 10.16 10.17
C VAL A 206 -0.32 11.05 10.24
N ALA A 207 -0.17 12.34 10.54
CA ALA A 207 -1.28 13.27 10.62
C ALA A 207 -2.07 13.40 9.30
N ARG A 208 -1.39 13.32 8.15
CA ARG A 208 -2.05 13.32 6.82
C ARG A 208 -2.75 12.01 6.52
N GLU A 209 -2.12 10.87 6.81
CA GLU A 209 -2.66 9.57 6.41
C GLU A 209 -3.72 9.02 7.36
N TYR A 210 -3.62 9.36 8.64
CA TYR A 210 -4.49 8.79 9.67
C TYR A 210 -5.99 8.99 9.38
N PRO A 211 -6.48 10.21 9.01
CA PRO A 211 -7.88 10.41 8.64
C PRO A 211 -8.31 9.60 7.41
N MET A 212 -7.44 9.51 6.40
CA MET A 212 -7.68 8.73 5.19
C MET A 212 -7.86 7.25 5.53
N TRP A 213 -6.97 6.68 6.33
CA TRP A 213 -7.02 5.27 6.72
C TRP A 213 -8.25 4.96 7.58
N ILE A 214 -8.63 5.84 8.52
CA ILE A 214 -9.86 5.67 9.30
C ILE A 214 -11.07 5.63 8.37
N LYS A 215 -11.16 6.59 7.45
CA LYS A 215 -12.26 6.65 6.50
C LYS A 215 -12.33 5.39 5.66
N LEU A 216 -11.19 4.92 5.12
CA LEU A 216 -11.14 3.71 4.31
C LEU A 216 -11.55 2.46 5.08
N VAL A 217 -11.13 2.31 6.34
CA VAL A 217 -11.59 1.19 7.18
C VAL A 217 -13.11 1.23 7.32
N LYS A 218 -13.68 2.40 7.64
CA LYS A 218 -15.14 2.57 7.73
C LYS A 218 -15.85 2.27 6.40
N ASP A 219 -15.36 2.82 5.29
CA ASP A 219 -15.93 2.61 3.96
C ASP A 219 -15.87 1.14 3.53
N SER A 220 -14.81 0.43 3.92
CA SER A 220 -14.62 -1.00 3.60
C SER A 220 -15.53 -1.93 4.39
N GLY A 221 -16.10 -1.45 5.50
CA GLY A 221 -16.81 -2.29 6.47
C GLY A 221 -15.93 -3.32 7.21
N ALA A 222 -14.60 -3.26 7.05
CA ALA A 222 -13.68 -4.19 7.68
C ALA A 222 -13.80 -4.17 9.21
N LYS A 223 -13.85 -5.37 9.79
CA LYS A 223 -13.73 -5.65 11.22
C LYS A 223 -12.84 -6.89 11.39
N VAL A 224 -12.16 -7.00 12.53
CA VAL A 224 -11.22 -8.10 12.82
C VAL A 224 -11.51 -8.78 14.16
N ASP A 225 -12.73 -8.59 14.68
CA ASP A 225 -13.27 -9.17 15.90
C ASP A 225 -14.61 -9.88 15.68
#